data_AF-A0A9D8K3I5-F1
#
_entry.id   AF-A0A9D8K3I5-F1
#
_cell.length_a   1.000
_cell.length_b   1.000
_cell.length_c   1.000
_cell.angle_alpha   90.00
_cell.angle_beta   90.00
_cell.angle_gamma   90.00
#
_symmetry.space_group_name_H-M   'P 1'
#
loop_
_entity.id
_entity.type
_entity.pdbx_description
1 polymer ?
#
loop_
_entity_poly.entity_id
_entity_poly.type
_entity_poly.pdbx_seq_one_letter_code
_entity_poly.pdbx_strand_id
1 'polypeptide(L)'
;MNDREAELRDKILGLKKKRNAVILVHNYQLGEVQDIGDFIGDSLELSQNAARTDADVIVFCGVHFMAETASIICPSKTVLL
;
A
#
# COMPACT_ATOMS: atom_id res chain seq x y z
N MET A 1 12.77 2.68 17.85
CA MET A 1 12.10 3.63 16.95
C MET A 1 12.63 5.00 17.29
N ASN A 2 13.29 5.66 16.35
CA ASN A 2 13.75 7.04 16.57
C ASN A 2 12.55 8.00 16.41
N ASP A 3 12.66 9.22 16.97
CA ASP A 3 11.54 10.19 16.96
C ASP A 3 11.06 10.52 15.54
N ARG A 4 11.97 10.45 14.55
CA ARG A 4 11.67 10.73 13.15
C ARG A 4 10.84 9.64 12.48
N GLU A 5 11.11 8.36 12.75
CA GLU A 5 10.31 7.22 12.27
C GLU A 5 8.88 7.30 12.79
N ALA A 6 8.71 7.65 14.08
CA ALA A 6 7.41 7.84 14.68
C ALA A 6 6.63 8.98 14.01
N GLU A 7 7.28 10.13 13.79
CA GLU A 7 6.67 11.28 13.09
C GLU A 7 6.26 10.92 11.64
N LEU A 8 7.12 10.20 10.92
CA LEU A 8 6.84 9.75 9.55
C LEU A 8 5.65 8.79 9.52
N ARG A 9 5.61 7.82 10.43
CA ARG A 9 4.51 6.85 10.55
C ARG A 9 3.18 7.56 10.79
N ASP A 10 3.12 8.49 11.74
CA ASP A 10 1.90 9.22 12.04
C ASP A 10 1.43 10.07 10.86
N LYS A 11 2.37 10.69 10.14
CA LYS A 11 2.07 11.44 8.92
C LYS A 11 1.52 10.55 7.81
N ILE A 12 2.11 9.37 7.60
CA ILE A 12 1.64 8.39 6.61
C ILE A 12 0.22 7.92 6.96
N LEU A 13 -0.03 7.54 8.21
CA LEU A 13 -1.35 7.10 8.66
C LEU A 13 -2.41 8.21 8.53
N GLY A 14 -2.04 9.46 8.83
CA GLY A 14 -2.91 10.62 8.62
C GLY A 14 -3.26 10.85 7.16
N LEU A 15 -2.27 10.75 6.25
CA LEU A 15 -2.49 10.86 4.81
C LEU A 15 -3.33 9.70 4.27
N LYS A 16 -3.06 8.47 4.73
CA LYS A 16 -3.81 7.27 4.35
C LYS A 16 -5.30 7.47 4.60
N LYS A 17 -5.67 7.89 5.81
CA LYS A 17 -7.07 8.16 6.18
C LYS A 17 -7.67 9.30 5.35
N LYS A 18 -6.94 10.41 5.17
CA LYS A 18 -7.42 11.57 4.40
C LYS A 18 -7.70 11.24 2.93
N ARG A 19 -6.95 10.30 2.36
CA ARG A 19 -7.04 9.91 0.95
C ARG A 19 -7.90 8.69 0.70
N ASN A 20 -8.51 8.11 1.73
CA ASN A 20 -9.17 6.80 1.65
C ASN A 20 -8.25 5.78 0.93
N ALA A 21 -7.00 5.70 1.40
CA ALA A 21 -5.97 4.88 0.78
C ALA A 21 -5.78 3.55 1.51
N VAL A 22 -5.35 2.54 0.76
CA VAL A 22 -4.85 1.26 1.28
C VAL A 22 -3.36 1.11 0.93
N ILE A 23 -2.57 0.58 1.86
CA ILE A 23 -1.14 0.29 1.66
C ILE A 23 -0.95 -1.22 1.49
N LEU A 24 -0.55 -1.62 0.29
CA LEU A 24 -0.26 -3.01 -0.08
C LEU A 24 1.25 -3.22 -0.05
N VAL A 25 1.75 -4.17 0.75
CA VAL A 25 3.18 -4.34 1.00
C VAL A 25 3.63 -5.74 0.61
N HIS A 26 4.62 -5.82 -0.28
CA HIS A 26 5.20 -7.11 -0.64
C HIS A 26 6.07 -7.66 0.51
N ASN A 27 6.08 -8.98 0.68
CA ASN A 27 6.86 -9.69 1.72
C ASN A 27 8.37 -9.36 1.76
N TYR A 28 8.92 -8.80 0.68
CA TYR A 28 10.35 -8.42 0.58
C TYR A 28 10.65 -6.97 0.99
N GLN A 29 9.64 -6.20 1.37
CA GLN A 29 9.86 -4.83 1.86
C GLN A 29 10.49 -4.84 3.25
N LEU A 30 11.10 -3.71 3.63
CA LEU A 30 11.68 -3.53 4.96
C LEU A 30 10.60 -3.66 6.06
N GLY A 31 11.00 -4.13 7.25
CA GLY A 31 10.07 -4.35 8.36
C GLY A 31 9.27 -3.09 8.73
N GLU A 32 9.91 -1.93 8.75
CA GLU A 32 9.24 -0.64 9.00
C GLU A 32 8.16 -0.27 7.98
N VAL A 33 8.26 -0.77 6.74
CA VAL A 33 7.25 -0.60 5.69
C VAL A 33 6.12 -1.62 5.87
N GLN A 34 6.46 -2.85 6.27
CA GLN A 34 5.47 -3.87 6.62
C GLN A 34 4.61 -3.42 7.81
N ASP A 35 5.21 -2.80 8.83
CA ASP A 35 4.53 -2.32 10.05
C ASP A 35 3.43 -1.27 9.79
N ILE A 36 3.44 -0.61 8.63
CA ILE A 36 2.43 0.38 8.21
C ILE A 36 1.48 -0.15 7.12
N GLY A 37 1.72 -1.36 6.60
CA GLY A 37 0.90 -1.99 5.58
C GLY A 37 -0.48 -2.38 6.11
N ASP A 38 -1.51 -2.21 5.29
CA ASP A 38 -2.84 -2.76 5.58
C ASP A 38 -2.92 -4.24 5.21
N PHE A 39 -2.23 -4.61 4.13
CA PHE A 39 -2.09 -5.98 3.68
C PHE A 39 -0.63 -6.25 3.34
N ILE A 40 -0.12 -7.36 3.85
CA ILE A 40 1.24 -7.85 3.60
C ILE A 40 1.08 -9.21 2.96
N GLY A 41 1.72 -9.43 1.81
CA GLY A 41 1.55 -10.68 1.09
C GLY A 41 2.45 -10.83 -0.13
N ASP A 42 2.23 -11.94 -0.83
CA ASP A 42 2.84 -12.17 -2.14
C ASP A 42 2.05 -11.48 -3.27
N SER A 43 2.51 -11.64 -4.51
CA SER A 43 1.88 -11.03 -5.68
C SER A 43 0.40 -11.41 -5.86
N LEU A 44 0.02 -12.65 -5.57
CA LEU A 44 -1.35 -13.13 -5.77
C LEU A 44 -2.27 -12.54 -4.71
N GLU A 45 -1.85 -12.61 -3.45
CA GLU A 45 -2.61 -12.09 -2.32
C GLU A 45 -2.82 -10.58 -2.45
N LEU A 46 -1.76 -9.82 -2.81
CA LEU A 46 -1.88 -8.38 -3.00
C LEU A 46 -2.80 -8.01 -4.17
N SER A 47 -2.77 -8.78 -5.27
CA SER A 47 -3.67 -8.55 -6.41
C SER A 47 -5.14 -8.79 -6.05
N GLN A 48 -5.42 -9.83 -5.25
CA GLN A 48 -6.76 -10.11 -4.75
C GLN A 48 -7.26 -9.03 -3.79
N ASN A 49 -6.40 -8.53 -2.91
CA ASN A 49 -6.74 -7.44 -1.98
C ASN A 49 -6.96 -6.11 -2.72
N ALA A 50 -6.14 -5.80 -3.73
CA ALA A 50 -6.33 -4.65 -4.61
C ALA A 50 -7.72 -4.66 -5.26
N ALA A 51 -8.18 -5.82 -5.75
CA ALA A 51 -9.48 -5.96 -6.38
C ALA A 51 -10.67 -5.87 -5.40
N ARG A 52 -10.48 -6.27 -4.13
CA ARG A 52 -11.55 -6.33 -3.11
C ARG A 52 -11.70 -5.08 -2.27
N THR A 53 -10.68 -4.23 -2.20
CA THR A 53 -10.73 -3.02 -1.37
C THR A 53 -11.77 -2.02 -1.89
N ASP A 54 -12.34 -1.21 -1.00
CA ASP A 54 -13.18 -0.06 -1.34
C ASP A 54 -12.40 1.27 -1.30
N ALA A 55 -11.08 1.21 -1.08
CA ALA A 55 -10.21 2.37 -1.10
C ALA A 55 -10.14 3.03 -2.49
N ASP A 56 -10.08 4.36 -2.52
CA ASP A 56 -9.95 5.15 -3.76
C ASP A 56 -8.49 5.16 -4.28
N VAL A 57 -7.54 4.99 -3.36
CA VAL A 57 -6.10 5.04 -3.63
C VAL A 57 -5.42 3.76 -3.14
N ILE A 58 -4.56 3.18 -3.97
CA ILE A 58 -3.71 2.04 -3.63
C ILE A 58 -2.27 2.54 -3.63
N VAL A 59 -1.62 2.50 -2.47
CA VAL A 59 -0.17 2.70 -2.34
C VAL A 59 0.47 1.32 -2.37
N PHE A 60 1.21 1.03 -3.43
CA PHE A 60 1.78 -0.28 -3.69
C PHE A 60 3.27 -0.29 -3.33
N CYS A 61 3.61 -0.80 -2.15
CA CYS A 61 4.98 -0.97 -1.70
C CYS A 61 5.56 -2.29 -2.27
N GLY A 62 5.97 -2.23 -3.54
CA GLY A 62 6.46 -3.38 -4.29
C GLY A 62 7.36 -2.95 -5.45
N VAL A 63 7.25 -3.68 -6.56
CA VAL A 63 7.96 -3.37 -7.81
C VAL A 63 6.98 -2.96 -8.90
N HIS A 64 7.51 -2.34 -9.96
CA HIS A 64 6.71 -1.64 -10.97
C HIS A 64 5.59 -2.47 -11.60
N PHE A 65 5.90 -3.68 -12.07
CA PHE A 65 4.91 -4.53 -12.74
C PHE A 65 3.72 -4.90 -11.83
N MET A 66 3.94 -4.98 -10.51
CA MET A 66 2.87 -5.31 -9.56
C MET A 66 1.91 -4.14 -9.40
N ALA A 67 2.44 -2.90 -9.35
CA ALA A 67 1.62 -1.69 -9.34
C ALA A 67 0.86 -1.51 -10.66
N GLU A 68 1.48 -1.79 -11.81
CA GLU A 68 0.79 -1.80 -13.11
C GLU A 68 -0.35 -2.83 -13.12
N THR A 69 -0.11 -4.04 -12.60
CA THR A 69 -1.14 -5.07 -12.48
C THR A 69 -2.31 -4.60 -11.64
N ALA A 70 -2.05 -3.96 -10.48
CA ALA A 70 -3.09 -3.37 -9.66
C ALA A 70 -3.88 -2.28 -10.41
N SER A 71 -3.20 -1.44 -11.21
CA SER A 71 -3.84 -0.40 -12.03
C SER A 71 -4.71 -0.98 -13.15
N ILE A 72 -4.30 -2.10 -13.74
CA ILE A 72 -5.08 -2.80 -14.78
C ILE A 72 -6.35 -3.41 -14.18
N ILE A 73 -6.25 -4.04 -13.01
CA ILE A 73 -7.37 -4.68 -12.33
C ILE A 73 -8.34 -3.63 -11.74
N CYS A 74 -7.81 -2.47 -11.33
CA CYS A 74 -8.56 -1.41 -10.67
C CYS A 74 -8.52 -0.09 -11.46
N PRO A 75 -9.08 -0.04 -12.68
CA PRO A 75 -8.90 1.08 -13.60
C PRO A 75 -9.50 2.42 -13.11
N SER A 76 -10.46 2.37 -12.19
CA SER A 76 -11.07 3.57 -11.58
C SER A 76 -10.29 4.11 -10.37
N LYS A 77 -9.29 3.37 -9.88
CA LYS A 77 -8.56 3.70 -8.66
C LYS A 77 -7.23 4.36 -8.99
N THR A 78 -6.76 5.21 -8.09
CA THR A 78 -5.41 5.78 -8.21
C THR A 78 -4.39 4.80 -7.64
N VAL A 79 -3.45 4.33 -8.46
CA VAL A 79 -2.36 3.47 -8.00
C VAL A 79 -1.05 4.27 -7.95
N LEU A 80 -0.38 4.25 -6.80
CA LEU A 80 0.90 4.90 -6.55
C LEU A 80 1.94 3.82 -6.21
N LEU A 81 3.13 3.92 -6.82
CA LEU A 81 4.30 3.09 -6.52
C LEU A 81 5.32 3.91 -5.74
#